data_AF-A0A1G2R3A4-F1
#
_entry.id   AF-A0A1G2R3A4-F1
#
_cell.length_a   1.000
_cell.length_b   1.000
_cell.length_c   1.000
_cell.angle_alpha   90.00
_cell.angle_beta   90.00
_cell.angle_gamma   90.00
#
_symmetry.space_group_name_H-M   'P 1'
#
loop_
_entity.id
_entity.type
_entity.pdbx_description
1 polymer ?
#
loop_
_entity_poly.entity_id
_entity_poly.type
_entity_poly.pdbx_seq_one_letter_code
_entity_poly.pdbx_strand_id
1 'polypeptide(L)'
;MGIDLSFSVIKIAAVGAGSFLFAFLLTPFLLKILYANKLWRKEVRKEALGGGAVPIFQKFHSEGEIKTPRFGGVLMWLTAPSLAIFFFLASLGHIPWIGKLTFLSRSETWLPLATLFAASAIGFIDDILQVIATPTHTFLRAFWEKIGKYVGGGLSLKYRFGAVALIGLVGALWFFYKLGWDTVFIPGLGDVFLGWLIMPFFIIVMLATYSGGVIDGIDGLSGGTFASIFTAYGLLAFTQGQVDLTAFCFAIVGAILAFLWFNIPPAKFYMGEAGTMGLTATLTVVAFLTDSVAVLPIIGILLVAESGSVIIQLISKKLRHGKKIFLAAPFHHHLEAIGWEKPQITMRFWIVGIVAAFVGVAIRLLG
;
A
#
# COMPACT_ATOMS: atom_id res chain seq x y z
N MET A 1 -35.14 4.03 -4.20
CA MET A 1 -35.16 2.54 -4.23
C MET A 1 -34.10 2.12 -3.22
N GLY A 2 -34.50 1.62 -2.06
CA GLY A 2 -33.58 1.36 -0.95
C GLY A 2 -32.49 0.37 -1.35
N ILE A 3 -31.27 0.61 -0.89
CA ILE A 3 -30.17 -0.35 -1.00
C ILE A 3 -30.65 -1.65 -0.34
N ASP A 4 -30.69 -2.75 -1.10
CA ASP A 4 -30.87 -4.07 -0.52
C ASP A 4 -29.61 -4.38 0.30
N LEU A 5 -29.72 -4.15 1.61
CA LEU A 5 -28.63 -4.31 2.56
C LEU A 5 -28.10 -5.74 2.54
N SER A 6 -29.00 -6.73 2.49
CA SER A 6 -28.64 -8.14 2.43
C SER A 6 -27.84 -8.44 1.17
N PHE A 7 -28.29 -7.96 0.01
CA PHE A 7 -27.56 -8.14 -1.23
C PHE A 7 -26.19 -7.42 -1.22
N SER A 8 -26.12 -6.23 -0.63
CA SER A 8 -24.86 -5.47 -0.52
C SER A 8 -23.82 -6.23 0.30
N VAL A 9 -24.24 -6.82 1.43
CA VAL A 9 -23.37 -7.68 2.25
C VAL A 9 -22.93 -8.93 1.48
N ILE A 10 -23.84 -9.58 0.75
CA ILE A 10 -23.50 -10.74 -0.10
C ILE A 10 -22.47 -10.35 -1.14
N LYS A 11 -22.65 -9.21 -1.81
CA LYS A 11 -21.69 -8.71 -2.81
C LYS A 11 -20.31 -8.50 -2.21
N ILE A 12 -20.23 -7.79 -1.09
CA ILE A 12 -18.96 -7.49 -0.42
C ILE A 12 -18.25 -8.79 0.00
N ALA A 13 -18.98 -9.72 0.62
CA ALA A 13 -18.45 -11.01 1.06
C ALA A 13 -17.98 -11.86 -0.13
N ALA A 14 -18.78 -11.95 -1.19
CA ALA A 14 -18.45 -12.72 -2.40
C ALA A 14 -17.23 -12.15 -3.13
N VAL A 15 -17.12 -10.82 -3.26
CA VAL A 15 -15.98 -10.15 -3.88
C VAL A 15 -14.72 -10.34 -3.04
N GLY A 16 -14.80 -10.17 -1.72
CA GLY A 16 -13.66 -10.37 -0.82
C GLY A 16 -13.16 -11.82 -0.81
N ALA A 17 -14.06 -12.78 -0.65
CA ALA A 17 -13.72 -14.22 -0.68
C ALA A 17 -13.21 -14.65 -2.06
N GLY A 18 -13.86 -14.20 -3.14
CA GLY A 18 -13.43 -14.46 -4.52
C GLY A 18 -12.04 -13.90 -4.79
N SER A 19 -11.74 -12.71 -4.27
CA SER A 19 -10.41 -12.10 -4.39
C SER A 19 -9.35 -12.90 -3.66
N PHE A 20 -9.63 -13.34 -2.42
CA PHE A 20 -8.73 -14.24 -1.68
C PHE A 20 -8.46 -15.52 -2.46
N LEU A 21 -9.50 -16.22 -2.92
CA LEU A 21 -9.36 -17.46 -3.65
C LEU A 21 -8.57 -17.28 -4.96
N PHE A 22 -8.88 -16.23 -5.73
CA PHE A 22 -8.15 -15.93 -6.97
C PHE A 22 -6.66 -15.67 -6.71
N ALA A 23 -6.34 -14.78 -5.76
CA ALA A 23 -4.95 -14.48 -5.40
C ALA A 23 -4.22 -15.69 -4.83
N PHE A 24 -4.90 -16.49 -3.99
CA PHE A 24 -4.34 -17.70 -3.39
C PHE A 24 -3.99 -18.74 -4.47
N LEU A 25 -4.88 -18.95 -5.45
CA LEU A 25 -4.64 -19.88 -6.57
C LEU A 25 -3.56 -19.36 -7.54
N LEU A 26 -3.45 -18.04 -7.72
CA LEU A 26 -2.41 -17.42 -8.53
C LEU A 26 -1.03 -17.50 -7.87
N THR A 27 -0.97 -17.53 -6.53
CA THR A 27 0.29 -17.42 -5.79
C THR A 27 1.29 -18.56 -6.05
N PRO A 28 0.91 -19.86 -6.10
CA PRO A 28 1.83 -20.94 -6.48
C PRO A 28 2.49 -20.74 -7.85
N PHE A 29 1.73 -20.22 -8.83
CA PHE A 29 2.28 -19.90 -10.16
C PHE A 29 3.27 -18.73 -10.09
N LEU A 30 2.91 -17.66 -9.37
CA LEU A 30 3.80 -16.54 -9.11
C LEU A 30 5.11 -17.03 -8.45
N LEU A 31 5.02 -17.79 -7.36
CA LEU A 31 6.17 -18.38 -6.67
C LEU A 31 7.08 -19.16 -7.63
N LYS A 32 6.52 -20.00 -8.51
CA LYS A 32 7.30 -20.75 -9.50
C LYS A 32 8.12 -19.81 -10.39
N ILE A 33 7.51 -18.73 -10.88
CA ILE A 33 8.19 -17.73 -11.72
C ILE A 33 9.29 -17.01 -10.91
N LEU A 34 8.97 -16.56 -9.69
CA LEU A 34 9.88 -15.79 -8.85
C LEU A 34 11.15 -16.58 -8.49
N TYR A 35 10.99 -17.84 -8.10
CA TYR A 35 12.12 -18.70 -7.73
C TYR A 35 12.90 -19.19 -8.96
N ALA A 36 12.23 -19.52 -10.06
CA ALA A 36 12.92 -19.93 -11.30
C ALA A 36 13.84 -18.83 -11.85
N ASN A 37 13.41 -17.57 -11.76
CA ASN A 37 14.17 -16.41 -12.25
C ASN A 37 15.05 -15.75 -11.18
N LYS A 38 15.12 -16.32 -9.96
CA LYS A 38 15.90 -15.80 -8.84
C LYS A 38 15.62 -14.33 -8.52
N LEU A 39 14.33 -13.98 -8.44
CA LEU A 39 13.88 -12.59 -8.34
C LEU A 39 13.97 -12.01 -6.91
N TRP A 40 15.17 -12.06 -6.32
CA TRP A 40 15.53 -11.48 -5.02
C TRP A 40 16.75 -10.55 -5.12
N ARG A 41 17.06 -9.81 -4.06
CA ARG A 41 18.23 -8.91 -4.06
C ARG A 41 19.52 -9.70 -4.15
N LYS A 42 20.46 -9.22 -4.95
CA LYS A 42 21.78 -9.87 -5.12
C LYS A 42 22.78 -9.51 -4.03
N GLU A 43 22.58 -8.37 -3.35
CA GLU A 43 23.44 -7.88 -2.28
C GLU A 43 22.62 -7.38 -1.09
N VAL A 44 23.10 -7.64 0.13
CA VAL A 44 22.56 -7.04 1.36
C VAL A 44 22.93 -5.57 1.41
N ARG A 45 21.96 -4.71 1.77
CA ARG A 45 22.18 -3.27 1.89
C ARG A 45 23.30 -2.98 2.90
N LYS A 46 24.37 -2.30 2.46
CA LYS A 46 25.54 -1.98 3.30
C LYS A 46 25.45 -0.62 4.02
N GLU A 47 24.57 0.28 3.56
CA GLU A 47 24.47 1.65 4.06
C GLU A 47 23.01 2.08 4.31
N ALA A 48 22.79 2.89 5.34
CA ALA A 48 21.50 3.53 5.62
C ALA A 48 21.23 4.71 4.66
N LEU A 49 19.95 5.08 4.56
CA LEU A 49 19.42 6.28 3.86
C LEU A 49 20.20 7.60 4.11
N GLY A 50 20.93 7.71 5.23
CA GLY A 50 21.67 8.92 5.64
C GLY A 50 23.20 8.77 5.67
N GLY A 51 23.76 7.73 5.05
CA GLY A 51 25.19 7.44 5.11
C GLY A 51 25.62 6.81 6.44
N GLY A 52 26.61 5.91 6.35
CA GLY A 52 27.16 5.15 7.47
C GLY A 52 26.73 3.69 7.50
N ALA A 53 27.68 2.83 7.86
CA ALA A 53 27.45 1.40 8.06
C ALA A 53 26.36 1.17 9.12
N VAL A 54 25.56 0.12 8.93
CA VAL A 54 24.53 -0.30 9.88
C VAL A 54 24.86 -1.69 10.42
N PRO A 55 25.77 -1.82 11.40
CA PRO A 55 26.20 -3.11 11.94
C PRO A 55 25.02 -3.96 12.46
N ILE A 56 24.00 -3.30 13.01
CA ILE A 56 22.80 -3.94 13.55
C ILE A 56 21.91 -4.51 12.44
N PHE A 57 21.73 -3.79 11.34
CA PHE A 57 20.94 -4.26 10.18
C PHE A 57 21.61 -5.46 9.51
N GLN A 58 22.94 -5.43 9.34
CA GLN A 58 23.69 -6.56 8.81
C GLN A 58 23.60 -7.82 9.69
N LYS A 59 23.54 -7.66 11.01
CA LYS A 59 23.43 -8.79 11.95
C LYS A 59 22.10 -9.54 11.84
N PHE A 60 21.02 -8.85 11.48
CA PHE A 60 19.66 -9.42 11.49
C PHE A 60 19.05 -9.71 10.11
N HIS A 61 19.66 -9.25 9.01
CA HIS A 61 19.08 -9.33 7.65
C HIS A 61 20.01 -9.94 6.58
N SER A 62 21.15 -10.52 6.99
CA SER A 62 22.16 -11.06 6.06
C SER A 62 21.69 -12.25 5.22
N GLU A 63 20.76 -13.08 5.70
CA GLU A 63 20.35 -14.30 4.98
C GLU A 63 18.99 -14.21 4.24
N GLY A 64 18.03 -13.45 4.77
CA GLY A 64 16.67 -13.37 4.20
C GLY A 64 16.58 -12.52 2.94
N GLU A 65 17.29 -11.37 2.89
CA GLU A 65 17.21 -10.45 1.74
C GLU A 65 17.72 -11.06 0.43
N ILE A 66 18.62 -12.07 0.49
CA ILE A 66 19.26 -12.69 -0.68
C ILE A 66 18.65 -14.05 -1.05
N LYS A 67 17.60 -14.50 -0.35
CA LYS A 67 16.96 -15.80 -0.60
C LYS A 67 15.46 -15.69 -0.85
N THR A 68 14.83 -14.62 -0.39
CA THR A 68 13.39 -14.42 -0.50
C THR A 68 13.05 -13.46 -1.64
N PRO A 69 12.26 -13.89 -2.65
CA PRO A 69 11.85 -13.02 -3.75
C PRO A 69 11.13 -11.75 -3.30
N ARG A 70 11.20 -10.71 -4.14
CA ARG A 70 10.31 -9.54 -4.09
C ARG A 70 9.18 -9.74 -5.11
N PHE A 71 8.30 -8.77 -5.38
CA PHE A 71 7.16 -8.87 -6.32
C PHE A 71 5.84 -9.47 -5.79
N GLY A 72 5.66 -9.64 -4.48
CA GLY A 72 4.37 -10.04 -3.90
C GLY A 72 3.23 -9.06 -4.18
N GLY A 73 3.58 -7.79 -4.36
CA GLY A 73 2.67 -6.71 -4.75
C GLY A 73 1.95 -6.99 -6.07
N VAL A 74 2.47 -7.90 -6.90
CA VAL A 74 1.79 -8.37 -8.12
C VAL A 74 0.38 -8.88 -7.84
N LEU A 75 0.18 -9.51 -6.68
CA LEU A 75 -1.14 -9.98 -6.27
C LEU A 75 -2.12 -8.83 -6.02
N MET A 76 -1.66 -7.65 -5.56
CA MET A 76 -2.54 -6.53 -5.22
C MET A 76 -3.18 -5.91 -6.46
N TRP A 77 -2.36 -5.56 -7.45
CA TRP A 77 -2.79 -4.83 -8.65
C TRP A 77 -3.26 -5.72 -9.81
N LEU A 78 -3.06 -7.04 -9.75
CA LEU A 78 -3.68 -7.96 -10.71
C LEU A 78 -5.05 -8.45 -10.22
N THR A 79 -5.18 -8.77 -8.93
CA THR A 79 -6.39 -9.43 -8.42
C THR A 79 -7.62 -8.53 -8.53
N ALA A 80 -7.61 -7.36 -7.90
CA ALA A 80 -8.80 -6.49 -7.88
C ALA A 80 -9.24 -6.05 -9.29
N PRO A 81 -8.34 -5.60 -10.20
CA PRO A 81 -8.74 -5.31 -11.58
C PRO A 81 -9.22 -6.53 -12.36
N SER A 82 -8.61 -7.71 -12.17
CA SER A 82 -9.06 -8.93 -12.86
C SER A 82 -10.47 -9.33 -12.43
N LEU A 83 -10.78 -9.28 -11.12
CA LEU A 83 -12.14 -9.53 -10.64
C LEU A 83 -13.13 -8.47 -11.13
N ALA A 84 -12.72 -7.20 -11.16
CA ALA A 84 -13.57 -6.12 -11.66
C ALA A 84 -13.95 -6.34 -13.13
N ILE A 85 -12.97 -6.71 -13.97
CA ILE A 85 -13.19 -7.07 -15.38
C ILE A 85 -14.05 -8.33 -15.48
N PHE A 86 -13.76 -9.37 -14.70
CA PHE A 86 -14.51 -10.63 -14.73
C PHE A 86 -16.00 -10.41 -14.44
N PHE A 87 -16.34 -9.72 -13.35
CA PHE A 87 -17.73 -9.45 -13.01
C PHE A 87 -18.40 -8.52 -14.00
N PHE A 88 -17.68 -7.53 -14.53
CA PHE A 88 -18.18 -6.67 -15.60
C PHE A 88 -18.53 -7.47 -16.86
N LEU A 89 -17.64 -8.36 -17.33
CA LEU A 89 -17.94 -9.22 -18.47
C LEU A 89 -19.10 -10.17 -18.16
N ALA A 90 -19.17 -10.71 -16.95
CA ALA A 90 -20.29 -11.55 -16.52
C ALA A 90 -21.63 -10.79 -16.49
N SER A 91 -21.61 -9.48 -16.24
CA SER A 91 -22.80 -8.61 -16.32
C SER A 91 -23.34 -8.42 -17.73
N LEU A 92 -22.50 -8.59 -18.75
CA LEU A 92 -22.92 -8.58 -20.15
C LEU A 92 -23.54 -9.92 -20.58
N GLY A 93 -23.32 -10.98 -19.79
CA GLY A 93 -23.85 -12.31 -20.03
C GLY A 93 -25.28 -12.50 -19.52
N HIS A 94 -25.83 -13.70 -19.75
CA HIS A 94 -27.20 -14.05 -19.39
C HIS A 94 -27.38 -14.52 -17.93
N ILE A 95 -26.40 -14.29 -17.04
CA ILE A 95 -26.49 -14.70 -15.62
C ILE A 95 -26.68 -13.46 -14.74
N PRO A 96 -27.93 -13.03 -14.46
CA PRO A 96 -28.19 -11.71 -13.88
C PRO A 96 -27.65 -11.54 -12.47
N TRP A 97 -27.52 -12.63 -11.71
CA TRP A 97 -27.05 -12.58 -10.32
C TRP A 97 -25.55 -12.27 -10.22
N ILE A 98 -24.73 -12.84 -11.10
CA ILE A 98 -23.28 -12.58 -11.13
C ILE A 98 -23.01 -11.14 -11.58
N GLY A 99 -23.80 -10.63 -12.52
CA GLY A 99 -23.68 -9.25 -12.98
C GLY A 99 -23.84 -8.21 -11.87
N LYS A 100 -24.67 -8.48 -10.86
CA LYS A 100 -24.85 -7.60 -9.70
C LYS A 100 -23.63 -7.55 -8.76
N LEU A 101 -22.67 -8.48 -8.90
CA LEU A 101 -21.41 -8.46 -8.16
C LEU A 101 -20.39 -7.47 -8.76
N THR A 102 -20.66 -6.93 -9.95
CA THR A 102 -19.82 -5.88 -10.56
C THR A 102 -19.69 -4.69 -9.62
N PHE A 103 -18.46 -4.29 -9.35
CA PHE A 103 -18.15 -3.11 -8.54
C PHE A 103 -17.40 -2.05 -9.38
N LEU A 104 -17.53 -2.08 -10.71
CA LEU A 104 -17.03 -1.04 -11.60
C LEU A 104 -18.05 0.11 -11.67
N SER A 105 -17.84 1.12 -10.83
CA SER A 105 -18.63 2.35 -10.80
C SER A 105 -17.75 3.56 -11.09
N ARG A 106 -18.28 4.46 -11.91
CA ARG A 106 -17.59 5.70 -12.30
C ARG A 106 -17.38 6.63 -11.11
N SER A 107 -18.33 6.71 -10.18
CA SER A 107 -18.26 7.58 -9.00
C SER A 107 -17.40 6.98 -7.89
N GLU A 108 -17.28 5.66 -7.82
CA GLU A 108 -16.69 4.97 -6.67
C GLU A 108 -15.34 4.29 -6.98
N THR A 109 -15.20 3.54 -8.06
CA THR A 109 -14.07 2.59 -8.19
C THR A 109 -13.13 2.83 -9.36
N TRP A 110 -13.51 3.62 -10.37
CA TRP A 110 -12.63 3.92 -11.51
C TRP A 110 -11.33 4.58 -11.08
N LEU A 111 -11.42 5.62 -10.24
CA LEU A 111 -10.25 6.37 -9.79
C LEU A 111 -9.31 5.52 -8.91
N PRO A 112 -9.78 4.79 -7.86
CA PRO A 112 -8.88 3.97 -7.06
C PRO A 112 -8.33 2.78 -7.84
N LEU A 113 -9.07 2.17 -8.78
CA LEU A 113 -8.52 1.11 -9.66
C LEU A 113 -7.42 1.65 -10.58
N ALA A 114 -7.63 2.80 -11.22
CA ALA A 114 -6.63 3.43 -12.07
C ALA A 114 -5.38 3.83 -11.28
N THR A 115 -5.58 4.35 -10.06
CA THR A 115 -4.49 4.71 -9.14
C THR A 115 -3.70 3.49 -8.72
N LEU A 116 -4.39 2.41 -8.31
CA LEU A 116 -3.77 1.14 -7.96
C LEU A 116 -2.90 0.64 -9.10
N PHE A 117 -3.43 0.59 -10.32
CA PHE A 117 -2.69 0.10 -11.48
C PHE A 117 -1.49 0.99 -11.80
N ALA A 118 -1.67 2.30 -11.88
CA ALA A 118 -0.61 3.25 -12.25
C ALA A 118 0.54 3.26 -11.22
N ALA A 119 0.21 3.35 -9.93
CA ALA A 119 1.20 3.34 -8.86
C ALA A 119 1.93 1.99 -8.76
N SER A 120 1.21 0.88 -8.89
CA SER A 120 1.82 -0.46 -8.84
C SER A 120 2.69 -0.74 -10.05
N ALA A 121 2.35 -0.23 -11.24
CA ALA A 121 3.20 -0.34 -12.43
C ALA A 121 4.56 0.33 -12.22
N ILE A 122 4.58 1.51 -11.61
CA ILE A 122 5.82 2.24 -11.29
C ILE A 122 6.61 1.49 -10.22
N GLY A 123 5.96 1.02 -9.16
CA GLY A 123 6.60 0.20 -8.14
C GLY A 123 7.13 -1.13 -8.70
N PHE A 124 6.46 -1.73 -9.68
CA PHE A 124 6.93 -2.94 -10.36
C PHE A 124 8.19 -2.68 -11.19
N ILE A 125 8.28 -1.52 -11.85
CA ILE A 125 9.51 -1.06 -12.50
C ILE A 125 10.63 -0.89 -11.47
N ASP A 126 10.35 -0.31 -10.31
CA ASP A 126 11.32 -0.20 -9.21
C ASP A 126 11.85 -1.55 -8.73
N ASP A 127 10.95 -2.51 -8.50
CA ASP A 127 11.30 -3.87 -8.10
C ASP A 127 12.15 -4.58 -9.17
N ILE A 128 11.81 -4.41 -10.46
CA ILE A 128 12.63 -4.89 -11.60
C ILE A 128 14.04 -4.31 -11.54
N LEU A 129 14.16 -3.00 -11.41
CA LEU A 129 15.43 -2.29 -11.38
C LEU A 129 16.32 -2.71 -10.20
N GLN A 130 15.71 -3.20 -9.13
CA GLN A 130 16.41 -3.63 -7.92
C GLN A 130 16.93 -5.08 -8.01
N VAL A 131 16.28 -5.93 -8.81
CA VAL A 131 16.51 -7.37 -8.80
C VAL A 131 17.15 -7.88 -10.11
N ILE A 132 16.74 -7.34 -11.24
CA ILE A 132 17.16 -7.82 -12.57
C ILE A 132 18.53 -7.22 -12.92
N ALA A 133 19.36 -7.99 -13.64
CA ALA A 133 20.66 -7.51 -14.12
C ALA A 133 20.51 -6.40 -15.16
N THR A 134 21.51 -5.53 -15.27
CA THR A 134 21.56 -4.46 -16.27
C THR A 134 21.36 -5.04 -17.68
N PRO A 135 20.44 -4.48 -18.49
CA PRO A 135 20.20 -4.93 -19.86
C PRO A 135 21.47 -4.85 -20.72
N THR A 136 21.66 -5.83 -21.61
CA THR A 136 22.81 -5.86 -22.53
C THR A 136 22.66 -4.88 -23.69
N HIS A 137 21.42 -4.58 -24.11
CA HIS A 137 21.13 -3.68 -25.23
C HIS A 137 21.50 -2.23 -24.90
N THR A 138 22.33 -1.60 -25.73
CA THR A 138 22.98 -0.29 -25.46
C THR A 138 22.00 0.82 -25.09
N PHE A 139 20.85 0.92 -25.79
CA PHE A 139 19.83 1.93 -25.48
C PHE A 139 19.15 1.68 -24.12
N LEU A 140 18.78 0.42 -23.87
CA LEU A 140 18.13 0.03 -22.61
C LEU A 140 19.09 0.15 -21.43
N ARG A 141 20.38 -0.12 -21.68
CA ARG A 141 21.46 0.07 -20.71
C ARG A 141 21.64 1.54 -20.36
N ALA A 142 21.67 2.44 -21.34
CA ALA A 142 21.77 3.88 -21.11
C ALA A 142 20.57 4.40 -20.29
N PHE A 143 19.36 3.94 -20.60
CA PHE A 143 18.16 4.25 -19.81
C PHE A 143 18.22 3.69 -18.39
N TRP A 144 18.64 2.42 -18.24
CA TRP A 144 18.80 1.73 -16.96
C TRP A 144 19.81 2.43 -16.05
N GLU A 145 20.99 2.77 -16.58
CA GLU A 145 22.04 3.47 -15.84
C GLU A 145 21.64 4.91 -15.47
N LYS A 146 20.79 5.56 -16.27
CA LYS A 146 20.26 6.89 -15.96
C LYS A 146 19.26 6.85 -14.80
N ILE A 147 18.48 5.77 -14.68
CA ILE A 147 17.35 5.68 -13.77
C ILE A 147 17.68 4.95 -12.45
N GLY A 148 18.58 3.95 -12.49
CA GLY A 148 18.86 3.01 -11.39
C GLY A 148 19.91 3.44 -10.35
N LYS A 149 20.24 4.72 -10.19
CA LYS A 149 21.35 5.19 -9.32
C LYS A 149 20.98 5.35 -7.84
N TYR A 150 20.27 4.40 -7.24
CA TYR A 150 20.04 4.42 -5.79
C TYR A 150 20.96 3.43 -5.05
N VAL A 151 21.51 3.86 -3.91
CA VAL A 151 22.55 3.15 -3.12
C VAL A 151 22.16 1.72 -2.69
N GLY A 152 20.87 1.36 -2.78
CA GLY A 152 20.35 0.00 -2.52
C GLY A 152 19.62 -0.67 -3.70
N GLY A 153 19.84 -0.18 -4.93
CA GLY A 153 19.12 -0.62 -6.14
C GLY A 153 17.70 -0.04 -6.26
N GLY A 154 17.16 0.00 -7.49
CA GLY A 154 15.83 0.57 -7.80
C GLY A 154 15.87 2.04 -8.25
N LEU A 155 14.69 2.64 -8.43
CA LEU A 155 14.48 4.06 -8.70
C LEU A 155 15.00 4.91 -7.54
N SER A 156 15.64 6.03 -7.89
CA SER A 156 16.01 7.03 -6.90
C SER A 156 14.77 7.57 -6.16
N LEU A 157 14.93 7.95 -4.89
CA LEU A 157 13.84 8.55 -4.11
C LEU A 157 13.19 9.74 -4.82
N LYS A 158 13.97 10.56 -5.53
CA LYS A 158 13.44 11.70 -6.30
C LYS A 158 12.42 11.26 -7.36
N TYR A 159 12.69 10.14 -8.05
CA TYR A 159 11.76 9.60 -9.05
C TYR A 159 10.53 8.97 -8.40
N ARG A 160 10.70 8.27 -7.27
CA ARG A 160 9.57 7.70 -6.52
C ARG A 160 8.62 8.79 -6.01
N PHE A 161 9.14 9.79 -5.31
CA PHE A 161 8.37 10.93 -4.84
C PHE A 161 7.77 11.74 -5.99
N GLY A 162 8.51 11.93 -7.09
CA GLY A 162 7.99 12.59 -8.29
C GLY A 162 6.82 11.84 -8.94
N ALA A 163 6.91 10.50 -9.01
CA ALA A 163 5.83 9.66 -9.50
C ALA A 163 4.60 9.71 -8.60
N VAL A 164 4.76 9.56 -7.28
CA VAL A 164 3.67 9.67 -6.30
C VAL A 164 3.03 11.07 -6.36
N ALA A 165 3.82 12.13 -6.47
CA ALA A 165 3.32 13.49 -6.61
C ALA A 165 2.54 13.70 -7.93
N LEU A 166 2.99 13.11 -9.03
CA LEU A 166 2.30 13.17 -10.32
C LEU A 166 0.97 12.42 -10.29
N ILE A 167 0.94 11.22 -9.72
CA ILE A 167 -0.30 10.47 -9.49
C ILE A 167 -1.24 11.27 -8.59
N GLY A 168 -0.69 11.88 -7.53
CA GLY A 168 -1.40 12.77 -6.63
C GLY A 168 -2.01 13.97 -7.35
N LEU A 169 -1.26 14.59 -8.28
CA LEU A 169 -1.75 15.72 -9.08
C LEU A 169 -2.90 15.29 -10.00
N VAL A 170 -2.79 14.16 -10.69
CA VAL A 170 -3.88 13.64 -11.53
C VAL A 170 -5.13 13.34 -10.69
N GLY A 171 -4.95 12.70 -9.53
CA GLY A 171 -6.04 12.46 -8.58
C GLY A 171 -6.68 13.77 -8.10
N ALA A 172 -5.88 14.73 -7.65
CA ALA A 172 -6.33 16.05 -7.19
C ALA A 172 -7.14 16.80 -8.27
N LEU A 173 -6.66 16.80 -9.51
CA LEU A 173 -7.37 17.41 -10.65
C LEU A 173 -8.72 16.73 -10.91
N TRP A 174 -8.78 15.40 -10.77
CA TRP A 174 -10.03 14.67 -10.92
C TRP A 174 -11.02 15.01 -9.79
N PHE A 175 -10.58 15.01 -8.54
CA PHE A 175 -11.41 15.38 -7.38
C PHE A 175 -11.97 16.79 -7.53
N PHE A 176 -11.12 17.76 -7.86
CA PHE A 176 -11.53 19.15 -7.98
C PHE A 176 -12.45 19.39 -9.20
N TYR A 177 -12.03 19.00 -10.40
CA TYR A 177 -12.76 19.35 -11.63
C TYR A 177 -13.88 18.38 -12.04
N LYS A 178 -13.80 17.10 -11.66
CA LYS A 178 -14.80 16.09 -12.06
C LYS A 178 -15.77 15.73 -10.95
N LEU A 179 -15.31 15.69 -9.71
CA LEU A 179 -16.18 15.39 -8.56
C LEU A 179 -16.70 16.67 -7.89
N GLY A 180 -16.10 17.83 -8.16
CA GLY A 180 -16.53 19.11 -7.60
C GLY A 180 -16.20 19.25 -6.12
N TRP A 181 -15.16 18.55 -5.66
CA TRP A 181 -14.78 18.54 -4.25
C TRP A 181 -13.90 19.73 -3.91
N ASP A 182 -14.33 20.50 -2.93
CA ASP A 182 -13.64 21.68 -2.40
C ASP A 182 -13.67 21.76 -0.87
N THR A 183 -14.24 20.76 -0.19
CA THR A 183 -14.31 20.62 1.26
C THR A 183 -13.57 19.37 1.75
N VAL A 184 -13.25 19.35 3.05
CA VAL A 184 -12.81 18.17 3.78
C VAL A 184 -13.59 18.09 5.09
N PHE A 185 -14.14 16.93 5.39
CA PHE A 185 -14.78 16.70 6.67
C PHE A 185 -13.76 16.48 7.80
N ILE A 186 -13.91 17.25 8.88
CA ILE A 186 -13.13 17.09 10.11
C ILE A 186 -14.07 16.69 11.25
N PRO A 187 -13.89 15.50 11.86
CA PRO A 187 -14.71 15.06 12.98
C PRO A 187 -14.76 16.10 14.11
N GLY A 188 -15.97 16.46 14.56
CA GLY A 188 -16.23 17.47 15.58
C GLY A 188 -16.21 18.93 15.10
N LEU A 189 -15.69 19.21 13.90
CA LEU A 189 -15.69 20.54 13.27
C LEU A 189 -16.64 20.63 12.07
N GLY A 190 -16.95 19.51 11.42
CA GLY A 190 -17.77 19.44 10.22
C GLY A 190 -16.97 19.71 8.95
N ASP A 191 -17.66 20.15 7.90
CA ASP A 191 -17.06 20.42 6.60
C ASP A 191 -16.24 21.70 6.60
N VAL A 192 -14.96 21.58 6.28
CA VAL A 192 -14.05 22.72 6.13
C VAL A 192 -13.82 23.00 4.66
N PHE A 193 -14.17 24.22 4.23
CA PHE A 193 -13.96 24.68 2.87
C PHE A 193 -12.49 25.02 2.61
N LEU A 194 -11.88 24.34 1.63
CA LEU A 194 -10.52 24.56 1.18
C LEU A 194 -10.46 25.22 -0.21
N GLY A 195 -11.53 25.15 -1.00
CA GLY A 195 -11.52 25.64 -2.38
C GLY A 195 -10.43 24.94 -3.19
N TRP A 196 -9.65 25.70 -3.97
CA TRP A 196 -8.55 25.16 -4.77
C TRP A 196 -7.40 24.55 -3.94
N LEU A 197 -7.29 24.88 -2.64
CA LEU A 197 -6.26 24.34 -1.75
C LEU A 197 -6.44 22.84 -1.48
N ILE A 198 -7.60 22.27 -1.82
CA ILE A 198 -7.82 20.81 -1.79
C ILE A 198 -6.80 20.07 -2.66
N MET A 199 -6.36 20.66 -3.78
CA MET A 199 -5.43 20.03 -4.71
C MET A 199 -4.02 19.84 -4.11
N PRO A 200 -3.33 20.89 -3.62
CA PRO A 200 -2.04 20.71 -2.94
C PRO A 200 -2.20 19.88 -1.66
N PHE A 201 -3.32 19.99 -0.94
CA PHE A 201 -3.58 19.15 0.23
C PHE A 201 -3.62 17.66 -0.14
N PHE A 202 -4.35 17.28 -1.19
CA PHE A 202 -4.42 15.91 -1.69
C PHE A 202 -3.03 15.35 -2.02
N ILE A 203 -2.20 16.12 -2.73
CA ILE A 203 -0.83 15.73 -3.08
C ILE A 203 0.01 15.50 -1.83
N ILE A 204 -0.06 16.40 -0.85
CA ILE A 204 0.67 16.28 0.42
C ILE A 204 0.23 15.03 1.18
N VAL A 205 -1.08 14.78 1.27
CA VAL A 205 -1.61 13.57 1.94
C VAL A 205 -1.12 12.31 1.23
N MET A 206 -1.09 12.28 -0.11
CA MET A 206 -0.59 11.12 -0.85
C MET A 206 0.90 10.88 -0.59
N LEU A 207 1.71 11.93 -0.60
CA LEU A 207 3.14 11.85 -0.28
C LEU A 207 3.38 11.45 1.18
N ALA A 208 2.56 11.91 2.11
CA ALA A 208 2.65 11.56 3.52
C ALA A 208 2.21 10.11 3.80
N THR A 209 1.24 9.59 3.04
CA THR A 209 0.76 8.21 3.13
C THR A 209 1.78 7.23 2.54
N TYR A 210 2.58 7.68 1.58
CA TYR A 210 3.61 6.87 0.94
C TYR A 210 4.72 6.47 1.93
N SER A 211 4.78 5.17 2.25
CA SER A 211 5.80 4.57 3.12
C SER A 211 6.94 3.90 2.31
N GLY A 212 6.74 3.68 1.00
CA GLY A 212 7.63 2.84 0.19
C GLY A 212 7.85 1.47 0.84
N GLY A 213 9.03 0.88 0.64
CA GLY A 213 9.42 -0.37 1.30
C GLY A 213 9.70 -0.30 2.81
N VAL A 214 9.38 0.80 3.52
CA VAL A 214 9.66 0.95 4.97
C VAL A 214 8.77 0.01 5.80
N ILE A 215 7.47 -0.03 5.54
CA ILE A 215 6.52 -0.90 6.27
C ILE A 215 6.70 -2.40 5.95
N ASP A 216 7.34 -2.73 4.83
CA ASP A 216 7.61 -4.10 4.36
C ASP A 216 9.00 -4.61 4.81
N GLY A 217 9.41 -4.21 6.03
CA GLY A 217 10.73 -4.55 6.61
C GLY A 217 10.76 -5.85 7.41
N ILE A 218 9.60 -6.34 7.88
CA ILE A 218 9.46 -7.61 8.61
C ILE A 218 8.32 -8.42 7.98
N ASP A 219 8.54 -9.73 7.85
CA ASP A 219 7.56 -10.73 7.45
C ASP A 219 6.18 -10.50 8.14
N GLY A 220 5.12 -10.38 7.33
CA GLY A 220 3.74 -10.17 7.76
C GLY A 220 3.37 -8.73 8.14
N LEU A 221 4.32 -7.83 8.38
CA LEU A 221 4.03 -6.50 8.93
C LEU A 221 3.20 -5.64 7.96
N SER A 222 3.64 -5.53 6.70
CA SER A 222 2.98 -4.76 5.66
C SER A 222 1.57 -5.28 5.38
N GLY A 223 1.43 -6.60 5.20
CA GLY A 223 0.14 -7.23 4.91
C GLY A 223 -0.89 -6.98 6.01
N GLY A 224 -0.56 -7.21 7.29
CA GLY A 224 -1.53 -6.98 8.37
C GLY A 224 -1.90 -5.51 8.55
N THR A 225 -0.92 -4.61 8.35
CA THR A 225 -1.14 -3.16 8.37
C THR A 225 -2.13 -2.72 7.29
N PHE A 226 -1.92 -3.12 6.04
CA PHE A 226 -2.85 -2.73 4.96
C PHE A 226 -4.20 -3.44 5.08
N ALA A 227 -4.24 -4.70 5.56
CA ALA A 227 -5.51 -5.40 5.79
C ALA A 227 -6.39 -4.64 6.79
N SER A 228 -5.85 -4.20 7.93
CA SER A 228 -6.63 -3.44 8.92
C SER A 228 -7.09 -2.08 8.38
N ILE A 229 -6.21 -1.38 7.65
CA ILE A 229 -6.53 -0.07 7.05
C ILE A 229 -7.64 -0.18 6.00
N PHE A 230 -7.51 -1.06 5.01
CA PHE A 230 -8.53 -1.22 3.96
C PHE A 230 -9.84 -1.78 4.50
N THR A 231 -9.80 -2.60 5.55
CA THR A 231 -11.02 -3.01 6.27
C THR A 231 -11.71 -1.80 6.90
N ALA A 232 -10.98 -0.93 7.60
CA ALA A 232 -11.53 0.27 8.22
C ALA A 232 -12.18 1.21 7.19
N TYR A 233 -11.48 1.49 6.09
CA TYR A 233 -12.03 2.32 5.02
C TYR A 233 -13.17 1.66 4.25
N GLY A 234 -13.16 0.33 4.11
CA GLY A 234 -14.30 -0.43 3.60
C GLY A 234 -15.53 -0.27 4.49
N LEU A 235 -15.37 -0.32 5.82
CA LEU A 235 -16.47 -0.06 6.76
C LEU A 235 -16.99 1.38 6.64
N LEU A 236 -16.12 2.37 6.52
CA LEU A 236 -16.53 3.77 6.32
C LEU A 236 -17.31 3.95 5.01
N ALA A 237 -16.81 3.40 3.91
CA ALA A 237 -17.51 3.39 2.63
C ALA A 237 -18.91 2.74 2.76
N PHE A 238 -19.02 1.63 3.49
CA PHE A 238 -20.27 0.93 3.69
C PHE A 238 -21.29 1.78 4.46
N THR A 239 -20.86 2.44 5.54
CA THR A 239 -21.74 3.33 6.33
C THR A 239 -22.26 4.52 5.53
N GLN A 240 -21.55 4.91 4.46
CA GLN A 240 -21.93 5.99 3.57
C GLN A 240 -22.71 5.50 2.33
N GLY A 241 -23.06 4.21 2.26
CA GLY A 241 -23.79 3.64 1.14
C GLY A 241 -22.94 3.41 -0.14
N GLN A 242 -21.62 3.56 -0.07
CA GLN A 242 -20.69 3.34 -1.19
C GLN A 242 -20.37 1.85 -1.32
N VAL A 243 -21.33 1.06 -1.80
CA VAL A 243 -21.26 -0.41 -1.83
C VAL A 243 -20.16 -0.90 -2.79
N ASP A 244 -19.92 -0.21 -3.91
CA ASP A 244 -18.92 -0.62 -4.89
C ASP A 244 -17.51 -0.31 -4.38
N LEU A 245 -17.33 0.85 -3.74
CA LEU A 245 -16.08 1.18 -3.05
C LEU A 245 -15.80 0.21 -1.90
N THR A 246 -16.82 -0.19 -1.16
CA THR A 246 -16.69 -1.21 -0.11
C THR A 246 -16.23 -2.54 -0.71
N ALA A 247 -16.88 -3.02 -1.76
CA ALA A 247 -16.49 -4.24 -2.45
C ALA A 247 -15.06 -4.17 -2.98
N PHE A 248 -14.63 -3.01 -3.51
CA PHE A 248 -13.25 -2.77 -3.92
C PHE A 248 -12.25 -2.88 -2.75
N CYS A 249 -12.53 -2.24 -1.61
CA CYS A 249 -11.70 -2.35 -0.41
C CYS A 249 -11.58 -3.81 0.06
N PHE A 250 -12.68 -4.56 0.09
CA PHE A 250 -12.66 -5.97 0.46
C PHE A 250 -12.03 -6.88 -0.60
N ALA A 251 -12.04 -6.50 -1.89
CA ALA A 251 -11.24 -7.15 -2.91
C ALA A 251 -9.74 -7.00 -2.58
N ILE A 252 -9.30 -5.79 -2.22
CA ILE A 252 -7.91 -5.57 -1.78
C ILE A 252 -7.60 -6.38 -0.52
N VAL A 253 -8.48 -6.36 0.49
CA VAL A 253 -8.29 -7.17 1.72
C VAL A 253 -8.16 -8.66 1.39
N GLY A 254 -9.01 -9.20 0.52
CA GLY A 254 -8.91 -10.61 0.08
C GLY A 254 -7.55 -10.94 -0.55
N ALA A 255 -7.05 -10.08 -1.44
CA ALA A 255 -5.73 -10.24 -2.05
C ALA A 255 -4.60 -10.15 -1.01
N ILE A 256 -4.71 -9.22 -0.05
CA ILE A 256 -3.74 -9.06 1.05
C ILE A 256 -3.73 -10.29 1.96
N LEU A 257 -4.90 -10.86 2.30
CA LEU A 257 -4.99 -12.06 3.12
C LEU A 257 -4.37 -13.27 2.42
N ALA A 258 -4.55 -13.40 1.10
CA ALA A 258 -3.88 -14.41 0.31
C ALA A 258 -2.36 -14.20 0.29
N PHE A 259 -1.89 -12.95 0.13
CA PHE A 259 -0.48 -12.59 0.29
C PHE A 259 0.07 -13.00 1.67
N LEU A 260 -0.64 -12.64 2.75
CA LEU A 260 -0.25 -12.92 4.13
C LEU A 260 -0.08 -14.41 4.39
N TRP A 261 -0.94 -15.26 3.82
CA TRP A 261 -0.81 -16.71 3.95
C TRP A 261 0.59 -17.23 3.58
N PHE A 262 1.24 -16.62 2.59
CA PHE A 262 2.58 -16.99 2.13
C PHE A 262 3.69 -16.07 2.66
N ASN A 263 3.34 -14.97 3.32
CA ASN A 263 4.28 -13.95 3.82
C ASN A 263 4.44 -13.97 5.35
N ILE A 264 3.50 -14.53 6.11
CA ILE A 264 3.67 -14.79 7.56
C ILE A 264 4.94 -15.65 7.75
N PRO A 265 5.79 -15.34 8.75
CA PRO A 265 7.10 -15.96 8.90
C PRO A 265 7.07 -17.51 8.87
N PRO A 266 8.00 -18.16 8.15
CA PRO A 266 9.00 -17.56 7.26
C PRO A 266 8.40 -17.10 5.90
N ALA A 267 8.64 -15.85 5.51
CA ALA A 267 8.09 -15.31 4.26
C ALA A 267 8.64 -16.02 3.02
N LYS A 268 7.74 -16.39 2.10
CA LYS A 268 8.11 -16.95 0.79
C LYS A 268 8.41 -15.89 -0.26
N PHE A 269 7.93 -14.67 -0.07
CA PHE A 269 8.20 -13.49 -0.88
C PHE A 269 7.78 -12.21 -0.13
N TYR A 270 8.35 -11.07 -0.50
CA TYR A 270 8.03 -9.75 0.03
C TYR A 270 7.07 -8.98 -0.87
N MET A 271 6.35 -8.01 -0.30
CA MET A 271 5.39 -7.19 -1.05
C MET A 271 6.10 -6.36 -2.11
N GLY A 272 7.25 -5.77 -1.77
CA GLY A 272 8.02 -4.93 -2.67
C GLY A 272 7.35 -3.58 -2.95
N GLU A 273 7.99 -2.79 -3.79
CA GLU A 273 7.55 -1.42 -4.10
C GLU A 273 6.27 -1.42 -4.95
N ALA A 274 6.06 -2.44 -5.78
CA ALA A 274 4.82 -2.60 -6.55
C ALA A 274 3.58 -2.60 -5.65
N GLY A 275 3.64 -3.32 -4.53
CA GLY A 275 2.51 -3.40 -3.61
C GLY A 275 2.40 -2.16 -2.73
N THR A 276 3.49 -1.70 -2.12
CA THR A 276 3.44 -0.58 -1.18
C THR A 276 3.08 0.74 -1.85
N MET A 277 3.66 1.05 -3.02
CA MET A 277 3.30 2.27 -3.78
C MET A 277 1.84 2.21 -4.25
N GLY A 278 1.42 1.07 -4.79
CA GLY A 278 0.04 0.80 -5.20
C GLY A 278 -0.97 1.01 -4.08
N LEU A 279 -0.77 0.32 -2.96
CA LEU A 279 -1.68 0.32 -1.82
C LEU A 279 -1.74 1.68 -1.13
N THR A 280 -0.61 2.38 -0.94
CA THR A 280 -0.58 3.71 -0.32
C THR A 280 -1.25 4.78 -1.17
N ALA A 281 -0.98 4.83 -2.48
CA ALA A 281 -1.63 5.79 -3.38
C ALA A 281 -3.14 5.54 -3.47
N THR A 282 -3.55 4.27 -3.58
CA THR A 282 -4.95 3.86 -3.60
C THR A 282 -5.65 4.20 -2.28
N LEU A 283 -4.99 3.94 -1.15
CA LEU A 283 -5.49 4.29 0.17
C LEU A 283 -5.79 5.78 0.30
N THR A 284 -4.91 6.65 -0.21
CA THR A 284 -5.18 8.09 -0.23
C THR A 284 -6.46 8.40 -1.01
N VAL A 285 -6.62 7.84 -2.22
CA VAL A 285 -7.84 8.03 -3.02
C VAL A 285 -9.08 7.56 -2.27
N VAL A 286 -9.05 6.37 -1.66
CA VAL A 286 -10.17 5.85 -0.87
C VAL A 286 -10.48 6.76 0.31
N ALA A 287 -9.46 7.24 1.02
CA ALA A 287 -9.65 8.12 2.18
C ALA A 287 -10.29 9.46 1.80
N PHE A 288 -9.95 9.99 0.62
CA PHE A 288 -10.67 11.11 0.05
C PHE A 288 -12.08 10.67 -0.35
N LEU A 289 -12.32 9.64 -1.16
CA LEU A 289 -13.68 9.24 -1.57
C LEU A 289 -14.67 8.99 -0.41
N THR A 290 -14.19 8.51 0.75
CA THR A 290 -15.01 8.34 1.95
C THR A 290 -15.06 9.59 2.84
N ASP A 291 -14.52 10.71 2.38
CA ASP A 291 -14.34 11.98 3.09
C ASP A 291 -13.86 11.77 4.53
N SER A 292 -12.81 10.96 4.66
CA SER A 292 -12.29 10.45 5.94
C SER A 292 -10.78 10.61 6.01
N VAL A 293 -10.27 11.66 5.38
CA VAL A 293 -8.83 11.98 5.33
C VAL A 293 -8.32 12.38 6.71
N ALA A 294 -9.13 13.08 7.51
CA ALA A 294 -8.75 13.55 8.84
C ALA A 294 -8.40 12.41 9.81
N VAL A 295 -9.04 11.24 9.67
CA VAL A 295 -8.77 10.05 10.50
C VAL A 295 -7.69 9.14 9.93
N LEU A 296 -7.16 9.42 8.73
CA LEU A 296 -6.13 8.60 8.08
C LEU A 296 -4.87 8.41 8.93
N PRO A 297 -4.33 9.43 9.64
CA PRO A 297 -3.17 9.23 10.50
C PRO A 297 -3.42 8.28 11.68
N ILE A 298 -4.70 8.16 12.11
CA ILE A 298 -5.11 7.26 13.19
C ILE A 298 -5.27 5.85 12.63
N ILE A 299 -6.06 5.68 11.57
CA ILE A 299 -6.28 4.35 10.94
C ILE A 299 -4.96 3.78 10.42
N GLY A 300 -4.13 4.63 9.81
CA GLY A 300 -2.82 4.31 9.27
C GLY A 300 -1.66 4.51 10.26
N ILE A 301 -1.90 4.45 11.57
CA ILE A 301 -0.89 4.81 12.59
C ILE A 301 0.44 4.06 12.43
N LEU A 302 0.42 2.82 11.95
CA LEU A 302 1.66 2.06 11.72
C LEU A 302 2.46 2.64 10.56
N LEU A 303 1.82 3.10 9.48
CA LEU A 303 2.49 3.80 8.38
C LEU A 303 3.12 5.11 8.89
N VAL A 304 2.39 5.84 9.76
CA VAL A 304 2.87 7.08 10.38
C VAL A 304 4.06 6.82 11.30
N ALA A 305 3.97 5.83 12.18
CA ALA A 305 5.03 5.49 13.13
C ALA A 305 6.29 5.02 12.41
N GLU A 306 6.15 4.16 11.41
CA GLU A 306 7.28 3.59 10.67
C GLU A 306 7.98 4.65 9.81
N SER A 307 7.27 5.31 8.90
CA SER A 307 7.84 6.37 8.06
C SER A 307 8.27 7.58 8.89
N GLY A 308 7.48 7.97 9.89
CA GLY A 308 7.75 9.09 10.79
C GLY A 308 9.02 8.87 11.62
N SER A 309 9.25 7.65 12.11
CA SER A 309 10.49 7.32 12.83
C SER A 309 11.74 7.52 11.96
N VAL A 310 11.67 7.20 10.66
CA VAL A 310 12.76 7.44 9.70
C VAL A 310 12.99 8.93 9.53
N ILE A 311 11.93 9.72 9.33
CA ILE A 311 12.02 11.17 9.17
C ILE A 311 12.63 11.81 10.42
N ILE A 312 12.10 11.49 11.61
CA ILE A 312 12.60 11.97 12.91
C ILE A 312 14.08 11.61 13.09
N GLN A 313 14.46 10.38 12.75
CA GLN A 313 15.85 9.92 12.85
C GLN A 313 16.78 10.68 11.91
N LEU A 314 16.38 10.92 10.66
CA LEU A 314 17.16 11.67 9.68
C LEU A 314 17.32 13.13 10.10
N ILE A 315 16.24 13.77 10.57
CA ILE A 315 16.26 15.14 11.08
C ILE A 315 17.19 15.23 12.30
N SER A 316 17.11 14.29 13.24
CA SER A 316 17.96 14.28 14.43
C SER A 316 19.45 14.19 14.06
N LYS A 317 19.81 13.27 13.16
CA LYS A 317 21.20 13.16 12.68
C LYS A 317 21.67 14.45 12.02
N LYS A 318 20.82 15.13 11.25
CA LYS A 318 21.16 16.39 10.58
C LYS A 318 21.33 17.55 11.56
N LEU A 319 20.41 17.70 12.51
CA LEU A 319 20.36 18.85 13.44
C LEU A 319 21.22 18.66 14.69
N ARG A 320 21.44 17.42 15.13
CA ARG A 320 22.18 17.10 16.37
C ARG A 320 23.52 16.43 16.08
N HIS A 321 24.16 16.76 14.97
CA HIS A 321 25.51 16.31 14.61
C HIS A 321 25.69 14.78 14.67
N GLY A 322 24.79 14.04 14.04
CA GLY A 322 24.84 12.58 13.94
C GLY A 322 24.21 11.82 15.12
N LYS A 323 23.71 12.52 16.15
CA LYS A 323 22.99 11.87 17.26
C LYS A 323 21.70 11.20 16.78
N LYS A 324 21.50 9.95 17.19
CA LYS A 324 20.31 9.14 16.91
C LYS A 324 19.27 9.30 18.02
N ILE A 325 17.98 9.19 17.68
CA ILE A 325 16.87 9.09 18.66
C ILE A 325 16.55 7.62 18.91
N PHE A 326 16.34 6.87 17.83
CA PHE A 326 16.12 5.43 17.88
C PHE A 326 17.44 4.68 17.64
N LEU A 327 17.59 3.47 18.20
CA LEU A 327 18.78 2.63 17.96
C LEU A 327 18.95 2.33 16.46
N ALA A 328 17.85 2.02 15.80
CA ALA A 328 17.71 1.86 14.35
C ALA A 328 16.38 2.49 13.92
N ALA A 329 16.29 2.93 12.66
CA ALA A 329 15.03 3.33 12.04
C ALA A 329 14.89 2.49 10.75
N PRO A 330 13.68 2.00 10.41
CA PRO A 330 12.36 2.31 10.98
C PRO A 330 12.10 1.74 12.40
N PHE A 331 10.94 2.05 12.99
CA PHE A 331 10.64 1.79 14.41
C PHE A 331 10.64 0.30 14.75
N HIS A 332 10.17 -0.57 13.87
CA HIS A 332 10.29 -2.02 14.07
C HIS A 332 11.75 -2.50 14.25
N HIS A 333 12.73 -1.95 13.52
CA HIS A 333 14.14 -2.28 13.74
C HIS A 333 14.68 -1.75 15.07
N HIS A 334 14.12 -0.66 15.60
CA HIS A 334 14.42 -0.23 16.96
C HIS A 334 14.01 -1.29 17.98
N LEU A 335 12.83 -1.90 17.79
CA LEU A 335 12.32 -2.98 18.64
C LEU A 335 13.17 -4.25 18.53
N GLU A 336 13.60 -4.61 17.32
CA GLU A 336 14.57 -5.71 17.13
C GLU A 336 15.89 -5.43 17.85
N ALA A 337 16.39 -4.19 17.78
CA ALA A 337 17.65 -3.79 18.40
C ALA A 337 17.61 -3.82 19.94
N ILE A 338 16.43 -3.68 20.56
CA ILE A 338 16.24 -3.86 22.01
C ILE A 338 15.89 -5.31 22.40
N GLY A 339 15.88 -6.24 21.44
CA GLY A 339 15.76 -7.68 21.69
C GLY A 339 14.37 -8.30 21.47
N TRP A 340 13.42 -7.59 20.84
CA TRP A 340 12.13 -8.20 20.50
C TRP A 340 12.24 -9.12 19.28
N GLU A 341 11.53 -10.23 19.29
CA GLU A 341 11.51 -11.16 18.16
C GLU A 341 10.65 -10.61 16.99
N LYS A 342 11.04 -10.91 15.75
CA LYS A 342 10.30 -10.47 14.55
C LYS A 342 8.81 -10.85 14.56
N PRO A 343 8.41 -12.12 14.82
CA PRO A 343 6.99 -12.48 14.85
C PRO A 343 6.23 -11.76 15.97
N GLN A 344 6.87 -11.57 17.13
CA GLN A 344 6.32 -10.82 18.26
C GLN A 344 6.03 -9.36 17.87
N ILE A 345 6.94 -8.70 17.15
CA ILE A 345 6.73 -7.33 16.65
C ILE A 345 5.56 -7.30 15.67
N THR A 346 5.57 -8.17 14.64
CA THR A 346 4.51 -8.24 13.64
C THR A 346 3.12 -8.42 14.27
N MET A 347 2.95 -9.42 15.14
CA MET A 347 1.65 -9.70 15.76
C MET A 347 1.17 -8.57 16.68
N ARG A 348 2.08 -7.95 17.45
CA ARG A 348 1.72 -6.80 18.30
C ARG A 348 1.32 -5.59 17.46
N PHE A 349 1.99 -5.36 16.34
CA PHE A 349 1.66 -4.26 15.44
C PHE A 349 0.31 -4.49 14.79
N TRP A 350 -0.04 -5.71 14.40
CA TRP A 350 -1.39 -6.02 13.91
C TRP A 350 -2.47 -5.67 14.93
N ILE A 351 -2.28 -6.01 16.21
CA ILE A 351 -3.20 -5.64 17.28
C ILE A 351 -3.35 -4.12 17.35
N VAL A 352 -2.23 -3.38 17.35
CA VAL A 352 -2.25 -1.91 17.37
C VAL A 352 -2.98 -1.35 16.14
N GLY A 353 -2.72 -1.88 14.94
CA GLY A 353 -3.37 -1.46 13.70
C GLY A 353 -4.88 -1.71 13.70
N ILE A 354 -5.33 -2.85 14.22
CA ILE A 354 -6.77 -3.18 14.33
C ILE A 354 -7.46 -2.27 15.36
N VAL A 355 -6.85 -2.04 16.52
CA VAL A 355 -7.40 -1.13 17.54
C VAL A 355 -7.48 0.30 16.99
N ALA A 356 -6.42 0.77 16.34
CA ALA A 356 -6.39 2.10 15.73
C ALA A 356 -7.40 2.25 14.59
N ALA A 357 -7.62 1.21 13.79
CA ALA A 357 -8.69 1.14 12.81
C ALA A 357 -10.07 1.34 13.45
N PHE A 358 -10.40 0.62 14.53
CA PHE A 358 -11.67 0.81 15.24
C PHE A 358 -11.83 2.21 15.80
N VAL A 359 -10.78 2.74 16.44
CA VAL A 359 -10.78 4.11 16.99
C VAL A 359 -10.99 5.14 15.87
N GLY A 360 -10.30 5.00 14.74
CA GLY A 360 -10.44 5.91 13.61
C GLY A 360 -11.83 5.87 12.97
N VAL A 361 -12.42 4.67 12.84
CA VAL A 361 -13.81 4.51 12.37
C VAL A 361 -14.78 5.19 13.34
N ALA A 362 -14.65 4.93 14.64
CA ALA A 362 -15.51 5.55 15.65
C ALA A 362 -15.39 7.08 15.62
N ILE A 363 -14.18 7.64 15.57
CA ILE A 363 -13.95 9.09 15.49
C ILE A 363 -14.60 9.66 14.23
N ARG A 364 -14.48 8.99 13.07
CA ARG A 364 -15.10 9.48 11.84
C ARG A 364 -16.63 9.52 11.90
N LEU A 365 -17.24 8.59 12.62
CA LEU A 365 -18.69 8.49 12.77
C LEU A 365 -19.25 9.36 13.90
N LEU A 366 -18.40 9.93 14.77
CA LEU A 366 -18.80 10.81 15.86
C LEU A 366 -19.10 12.26 15.45
N GLY A 367 -18.88 12.62 14.17
CA GLY A 367 -19.12 13.96 13.64
C GLY A 367 -20.35 14.01 12.76
#